data_AF-I3S9V6-F1
#
_entry.id   AF-I3S9V6-F1
#
_cell.length_a   1.000
_cell.length_b   1.000
_cell.length_c   1.000
_cell.angle_alpha   90.00
_cell.angle_beta   90.00
_cell.angle_gamma   90.00
#
_symmetry.space_group_name_H-M   'P 1'
#
loop_
_entity.id
_entity.type
_entity.pdbx_description
1 polymer ?
#
loop_
_entity_poly.entity_id
_entity_poly.type
_entity_poly.pdbx_seq_one_letter_code
_entity_poly.pdbx_strand_id
1 'polypeptide(L)'
;MAKIIIPIILCFVGIASAQLSTDFYSTTCSDVLSTIKREIDSAVGNEARMGASILRLHFHDCFVQGCDASVLLDDTSSFTGEKTAGANANSLRGF
;
A
#
# COMPACT_ATOMS: atom_id res chain seq x y z
N MET A 1 37.97 -27.57 4.51
CA MET A 1 37.02 -27.05 5.50
C MET A 1 36.60 -25.61 5.18
N ALA A 2 37.51 -24.63 5.14
CA ALA A 2 37.19 -23.23 4.78
C ALA A 2 36.54 -23.04 3.37
N LYS A 3 36.91 -23.89 2.39
CA LYS A 3 36.38 -23.81 1.01
C LYS A 3 34.88 -24.15 0.87
N ILE A 4 34.31 -24.92 1.80
CA ILE A 4 32.88 -25.28 1.81
C ILE A 4 32.07 -24.24 2.61
N ILE A 5 32.72 -23.51 3.52
CA ILE A 5 32.08 -22.48 4.36
C ILE A 5 31.71 -21.24 3.53
N ILE A 6 32.53 -20.85 2.55
CA ILE A 6 32.29 -19.69 1.68
C ILE A 6 30.99 -19.82 0.85
N PRO A 7 30.70 -20.92 0.12
CA PRO A 7 29.45 -21.04 -0.63
C PRO A 7 28.22 -21.19 0.27
N ILE A 8 28.36 -21.76 1.48
CA ILE A 8 27.27 -21.85 2.46
C ILE A 8 26.91 -20.45 2.98
N ILE A 9 27.89 -19.62 3.33
CA ILE A 9 27.65 -18.24 3.77
C ILE A 9 27.01 -17.40 2.65
N LEU A 10 27.44 -17.60 1.40
CA LEU A 10 26.85 -16.91 0.23
C LEU A 10 25.37 -17.29 0.00
N CYS A 11 24.95 -18.50 0.37
CA CYS A 11 23.54 -18.94 0.27
C CYS A 11 22.60 -18.25 1.26
N PHE A 12 23.11 -17.69 2.37
CA PHE A 12 22.27 -17.04 3.39
C PHE A 12 22.09 -15.53 3.21
N VAL A 13 22.83 -14.89 2.29
CA VAL A 13 22.81 -13.42 2.10
C VAL A 13 21.49 -12.91 1.46
N GLY A 14 20.61 -13.80 1.01
CA GLY A 14 19.38 -13.44 0.27
C GLY A 14 18.07 -13.48 1.06
N ILE A 15 18.06 -13.86 2.35
CA ILE A 15 16.80 -13.97 3.11
C ILE A 15 16.51 -12.62 3.79
N ALA A 16 16.07 -11.63 3.02
CA ALA A 16 15.45 -10.44 3.58
C ALA A 16 14.02 -10.78 4.03
N SER A 17 13.74 -10.65 5.33
CA SER A 17 12.39 -10.78 5.86
C SER A 17 11.73 -9.40 5.87
N ALA A 18 10.81 -9.16 4.94
CA ALA A 18 9.97 -7.95 4.87
C ALA A 18 8.56 -8.24 5.43
N GLN A 19 8.50 -8.92 6.57
CA GLN A 19 7.23 -9.36 7.14
C GLN A 19 6.45 -8.18 7.73
N LEU A 20 5.18 -8.05 7.35
CA LEU A 20 4.26 -7.07 7.94
C LEU A 20 3.97 -7.41 9.40
N SER A 21 3.74 -6.36 10.20
CA SER A 21 3.32 -6.48 11.61
C SER A 21 2.14 -5.54 11.86
N THR A 22 1.17 -6.01 12.65
CA THR A 22 0.04 -5.19 13.11
C THR A 22 0.47 -4.03 14.01
N ASP A 23 1.66 -4.14 14.60
CA ASP A 23 2.15 -3.25 15.64
C ASP A 23 3.28 -2.33 15.14
N PHE A 24 3.47 -2.27 13.81
CA PHE A 24 4.56 -1.52 13.16
C PHE A 24 4.67 -0.06 13.63
N TYR A 25 3.53 0.59 13.88
CA TYR A 25 3.46 1.98 14.32
C TYR A 25 3.28 2.16 15.84
N SER A 26 3.25 1.08 16.63
CA SER A 26 2.92 1.15 18.06
C SER A 26 3.81 2.12 18.87
N THR A 27 5.08 2.28 18.49
CA THR A 27 6.05 3.15 19.20
C THR A 27 6.29 4.48 18.51
N THR A 28 6.10 4.56 17.19
CA THR A 28 6.39 5.75 16.37
C THR A 28 5.16 6.62 16.15
N CYS A 29 3.98 6.01 16.07
CA CYS A 29 2.69 6.69 15.87
C CYS A 29 1.55 5.82 16.43
N SER A 30 1.42 5.77 17.76
CA SER A 30 0.43 4.93 18.44
C SER A 30 -1.02 5.25 18.05
N ASP A 31 -1.29 6.48 17.64
CA ASP A 31 -2.62 6.98 17.28
C ASP A 31 -2.95 6.84 15.79
N VAL A 32 -2.10 6.16 15.00
CA VAL A 32 -2.31 6.07 13.54
C VAL A 32 -3.65 5.42 13.19
N LEU A 33 -4.00 4.30 13.82
CA LEU A 33 -5.23 3.57 13.52
C LEU A 33 -6.47 4.31 14.01
N SER A 34 -6.40 4.97 15.17
CA SER A 34 -7.52 5.77 15.70
C SER A 34 -7.75 7.02 14.86
N THR A 35 -6.68 7.65 14.38
CA THR A 35 -6.75 8.79 13.46
C THR A 35 -7.35 8.37 12.13
N ILE A 36 -6.84 7.31 11.48
CA ILE A 36 -7.39 6.79 10.22
C ILE A 36 -8.87 6.45 10.40
N LYS A 37 -9.25 5.75 11.48
CA LYS A 37 -10.65 5.39 11.73
C LYS A 37 -11.55 6.62 11.80
N ARG A 38 -11.13 7.68 12.49
CA ARG A 38 -11.91 8.93 12.59
C ARG A 38 -12.13 9.57 11.21
N GLU A 39 -11.09 9.63 10.39
CA GLU A 39 -11.21 10.21 9.04
C GLU A 39 -12.12 9.36 8.13
N ILE A 40 -12.02 8.02 8.22
CA ILE A 40 -12.91 7.12 7.49
C ILE A 40 -14.36 7.28 7.96
N ASP A 41 -14.61 7.32 9.28
CA ASP A 41 -15.95 7.50 9.84
C ASP A 41 -16.56 8.85 9.39
N SER A 42 -15.76 9.92 9.36
CA SER A 42 -16.14 11.23 8.83
C SER A 42 -16.50 11.16 7.34
N ALA A 43 -15.65 10.55 6.53
CA ALA A 43 -15.87 10.43 5.09
C ALA A 43 -17.10 9.59 4.74
N VAL A 44 -17.33 8.48 5.47
CA VAL A 44 -18.54 7.64 5.33
C VAL A 44 -19.79 8.36 5.84
N GLY A 45 -19.67 9.14 6.91
CA GLY A 45 -20.75 9.97 7.44
C GLY A 45 -21.21 11.05 6.45
N ASN A 46 -20.26 11.62 5.69
CA ASN A 46 -20.55 12.57 4.62
C ASN A 46 -21.10 11.88 3.36
N GLU A 47 -20.57 10.72 3.00
CA GLU A 47 -21.03 9.92 1.86
C GLU A 47 -20.90 8.43 2.14
N ALA A 48 -22.03 7.74 2.33
CA ALA A 48 -22.04 6.32 2.69
C ALA A 48 -21.27 5.41 1.71
N ARG A 49 -21.24 5.76 0.41
CA ARG A 49 -20.51 5.00 -0.62
C ARG A 49 -18.98 5.10 -0.48
N MET A 50 -18.46 6.01 0.34
CA MET A 50 -17.02 6.19 0.50
C MET A 50 -16.34 4.94 1.11
N GLY A 51 -17.02 4.21 2.01
CA GLY A 51 -16.48 2.97 2.57
C GLY A 51 -16.18 1.92 1.50
N ALA A 52 -17.10 1.75 0.54
CA ALA A 52 -16.89 0.86 -0.60
C ALA A 52 -15.83 1.41 -1.58
N SER A 53 -15.76 2.73 -1.74
CA SER A 53 -14.81 3.38 -2.65
C SER A 53 -13.37 3.20 -2.18
N ILE A 54 -13.10 3.40 -0.89
CA ILE A 54 -11.76 3.26 -0.29
C ILE A 54 -11.31 1.79 -0.27
N LEU A 55 -12.23 0.84 0.02
CA LEU A 55 -11.91 -0.58 -0.09
C LEU A 55 -11.53 -0.96 -1.53
N ARG A 56 -12.26 -0.44 -2.51
CA ARG A 56 -11.93 -0.63 -3.92
C ARG A 56 -10.58 0.01 -4.30
N LEU A 57 -10.27 1.19 -3.77
CA LEU A 57 -8.98 1.87 -3.96
C LEU A 57 -7.82 0.96 -3.54
N HIS A 58 -7.87 0.40 -2.32
CA HIS A 58 -6.85 -0.52 -1.83
C HIS A 58 -6.74 -1.80 -2.67
N PHE A 59 -7.88 -2.35 -3.11
CA PHE A 59 -7.86 -3.50 -4.02
C PHE A 59 -7.18 -3.18 -5.35
N HIS A 60 -7.48 -2.03 -5.96
CA HIS A 60 -6.89 -1.62 -7.23
C HIS A 60 -5.38 -1.35 -7.12
N ASP A 61 -4.92 -0.78 -6.00
CA ASP A 61 -3.49 -0.62 -5.69
C ASP A 61 -2.80 -1.99 -5.64
N CYS A 62 -3.25 -2.86 -4.72
CA CYS A 62 -2.63 -4.16 -4.50
C CYS A 62 -2.61 -5.09 -5.73
N PHE A 63 -3.53 -4.91 -6.68
CA PHE A 63 -3.57 -5.71 -7.90
C PHE A 63 -2.54 -5.31 -8.95
N VAL A 64 -2.05 -4.07 -8.91
CA VAL A 64 -1.06 -3.56 -9.86
C VAL A 64 0.26 -3.39 -9.14
N GLN A 65 1.21 -4.30 -9.38
CA GLN A 65 2.57 -4.27 -8.81
C GLN A 65 2.68 -4.33 -7.27
N GLY A 66 1.58 -4.32 -6.53
CA GLY A 66 1.54 -4.56 -5.09
C GLY A 66 0.90 -3.40 -4.33
N CYS A 67 0.80 -3.51 -3.00
CA CYS A 67 0.19 -2.48 -2.17
C CYS A 67 1.22 -1.37 -1.85
N ASP A 68 1.61 -0.62 -2.88
CA ASP A 68 2.70 0.36 -2.83
C ASP A 68 2.24 1.82 -2.99
N ALA A 69 0.91 2.06 -3.01
CA ALA A 69 0.28 3.35 -3.20
C ALA A 69 0.53 3.99 -4.59
N SER A 70 0.99 3.21 -5.58
CA SER A 70 1.18 3.67 -6.96
C SER A 70 -0.11 4.21 -7.59
N VAL A 71 -1.28 3.67 -7.20
CA VAL A 71 -2.58 4.14 -7.70
C VAL A 71 -2.89 5.59 -7.32
N LEU A 72 -2.22 6.14 -6.29
CA LEU A 72 -2.44 7.49 -5.80
C LEU A 72 -1.68 8.56 -6.60
N LEU A 73 -0.71 8.16 -7.42
CA LEU A 73 0.12 9.09 -8.19
C LEU A 73 -0.68 9.73 -9.32
N ASP A 74 -0.56 11.06 -9.43
CA ASP A 74 -1.12 11.83 -10.55
C ASP A 74 -0.19 11.81 -11.77
N ASP A 75 -0.78 12.09 -12.94
CA ASP A 75 -0.02 12.26 -14.17
C ASP A 75 0.99 13.41 -14.04
N THR A 76 2.17 13.21 -14.63
CA THR A 76 3.19 14.25 -14.81
C THR A 76 3.60 14.32 -16.29
N SER A 77 4.48 15.26 -16.65
CA SER A 77 4.96 15.38 -18.04
C SER A 77 5.72 14.15 -18.56
N SER A 78 6.23 13.30 -17.66
CA SER A 78 7.06 12.13 -18.00
C SER A 78 6.51 10.80 -17.47
N PHE A 79 5.35 10.81 -16.83
CA PHE A 79 4.75 9.63 -16.21
C PHE A 79 3.23 9.72 -16.29
N THR A 80 2.60 8.63 -16.72
CA THR A 80 1.14 8.48 -16.68
C THR A 80 0.80 7.59 -15.48
N GLY A 81 0.08 8.16 -14.52
CA GLY A 81 -0.40 7.47 -13.34
C GLY A 81 -1.58 6.56 -13.63
N GLU A 82 -1.92 5.74 -12.66
CA GLU A 82 -2.91 4.68 -12.85
C GLU A 82 -4.35 5.20 -12.83
N LYS A 83 -4.59 6.43 -12.36
CA LYS A 83 -5.93 7.02 -12.27
C LYS A 83 -6.64 7.11 -13.63
N THR A 84 -5.88 7.20 -14.72
CA THR A 84 -6.41 7.27 -16.10
C THR A 84 -6.52 5.89 -16.78
N ALA A 85 -6.12 4.80 -16.11
CA ALA A 85 -6.29 3.44 -16.63
C ALA A 85 -7.76 3.09 -16.83
N GLY A 86 -8.07 2.19 -17.78
CA GLY A 86 -9.46 1.91 -18.18
C GLY A 86 -10.41 1.49 -17.03
N ALA A 87 -9.91 0.78 -16.02
CA ALA A 87 -10.71 0.39 -14.85
C ALA A 87 -10.88 1.52 -13.81
N ASN A 88 -10.04 2.57 -13.88
CA ASN A 88 -9.94 3.65 -12.91
C ASN A 88 -10.56 4.96 -13.43
N ALA A 89 -10.40 5.25 -14.72
CA ALA A 89 -10.89 6.47 -15.35
C ALA A 89 -12.40 6.62 -15.17
N ASN A 90 -12.82 7.77 -14.61
CA ASN A 90 -14.23 8.08 -14.30
C ASN A 90 -14.91 7.00 -13.43
N SER A 91 -14.16 6.25 -12.63
CA SER A 91 -14.65 5.07 -11.92
C SER A 91 -14.09 4.95 -10.50
N LEU A 92 -12.76 4.92 -10.36
CA LEU A 92 -12.09 4.88 -9.07
C LEU A 92 -12.17 6.25 -8.40
N ARG A 93 -12.38 6.28 -7.08
CA ARG A 93 -12.65 7.51 -6.32
C ARG A 93 -12.32 7.33 -4.84
N GLY A 94 -12.24 8.46 -4.13
CA GLY A 94 -11.82 8.50 -2.73
C GLY A 94 -10.31 8.70 -2.57
N PHE A 95 -9.68 9.38 -3.54
CA PHE A 95 -8.30 9.87 -3.46
C PHE A 95 -8.16 11.02 -2.46
#